data_AF-A0A2V9FZI3-F1
#
_entry.id   AF-A0A2V9FZI3-F1
#
_cell.length_a   1.000
_cell.length_b   1.000
_cell.length_c   1.000
_cell.angle_alpha   90.00
_cell.angle_beta   90.00
_cell.angle_gamma   90.00
#
_symmetry.space_group_name_H-M   'P 1'
#
loop_
_entity.id
_entity.type
_entity.pdbx_description
1 polymer ?
#
loop_
_entity_poly.entity_id
_entity_poly.type
_entity_poly.pdbx_seq_one_letter_code
_entity_poly.pdbx_strand_id
1 'polypeptide(L)'
;MHSKSAALRLYVESALAGRMASPFCPPSSEPPRTVPAGIPVLDAVTGGLPRGGLTEIYGPSFSGKTSFLQSALATRTASSEVCALIDAHDSFDPAGAESAGVALRRLLWIRCKTLDHAFRSVDVLLHGGGFGMVAMDLSDAPARLVRQIPLNTWFRLRRTVENTSTILLVLSQESNAKTCASLVLRLEKEAAAWSLEERSLPSPALHTPACLLDGWASTGEVIRSRARPKNLHFLSHPAIPESKDLVRFDLRMKEARSLFSEEERITDPG
;
A
#
# COMPACT_ATOMS: atom_id res chain seq x y z
N MET A 1 -2.45 39.06 -35.25
CA MET A 1 -1.18 39.14 -34.50
C MET A 1 -0.81 37.76 -33.96
N HIS A 2 -0.06 36.95 -34.71
CA HIS A 2 0.49 35.70 -34.16
C HIS A 2 1.58 36.08 -33.15
N SER A 3 1.40 35.67 -31.89
CA SER A 3 2.31 35.99 -30.78
C SER A 3 3.74 35.57 -31.13
N LYS A 4 4.74 36.43 -30.89
CA LYS A 4 6.17 36.14 -31.09
C LYS A 4 6.60 34.78 -30.50
N SER A 5 5.90 34.32 -29.46
CA SER A 5 6.08 33.02 -28.82
C SER A 5 5.78 31.82 -29.72
N ALA A 6 4.75 31.88 -30.57
CA ALA A 6 4.37 30.79 -31.46
C ALA A 6 5.40 30.60 -32.59
N ALA A 7 5.94 31.71 -33.11
CA ALA A 7 7.02 31.68 -34.10
C ALA A 7 8.32 31.11 -33.51
N LEU A 8 8.66 31.49 -32.27
CA LEU A 8 9.83 30.95 -31.56
C LEU A 8 9.69 29.44 -31.30
N ARG A 9 8.50 29.00 -30.87
CA ARG A 9 8.20 27.58 -30.66
C ARG A 9 8.39 26.77 -31.93
N LEU A 10 7.80 27.21 -33.05
CA LEU A 10 7.95 26.54 -34.34
C LEU A 10 9.40 26.50 -34.83
N TYR A 11 10.16 27.57 -34.59
CA TYR A 11 11.59 27.62 -34.90
C TYR A 11 12.38 26.58 -34.10
N VAL A 12 12.11 26.44 -32.80
CA VAL A 12 12.79 25.46 -31.95
C VAL A 12 12.33 24.03 -32.29
N GLU A 13 11.05 23.81 -32.60
CA GLU A 13 10.53 22.52 -33.05
C GLU A 13 11.19 22.07 -34.36
N SER A 14 11.37 22.99 -35.33
CA SER A 14 12.02 22.68 -36.60
C SER A 14 13.54 22.48 -36.46
N ALA A 15 14.22 23.26 -35.61
CA ALA A 15 15.65 23.12 -35.35
C ALA A 15 16.00 21.81 -34.63
N LEU A 16 15.06 21.25 -33.86
CA LEU A 16 15.22 19.98 -33.13
C LEU A 16 14.58 18.78 -33.83
N ALA A 17 13.90 19.00 -34.95
CA ALA A 17 13.28 17.93 -35.74
C ALA A 17 14.34 16.89 -36.15
N GLY A 18 14.06 15.61 -35.87
CA GLY A 18 14.98 14.49 -36.11
C GLY A 18 15.97 14.19 -34.98
N ARG A 19 16.15 15.09 -34.00
CA ARG A 19 16.92 14.82 -32.77
C ARG A 19 16.03 14.56 -31.55
N MET A 20 14.86 15.21 -31.52
CA MET A 20 13.82 14.99 -30.50
C MET A 20 12.45 14.97 -31.17
N ALA A 21 11.65 13.93 -30.89
CA ALA A 21 10.34 13.73 -31.52
C ALA A 21 9.31 14.79 -31.11
N SER A 22 9.42 15.36 -29.89
CA SER A 22 8.56 16.47 -29.46
C SER A 22 9.19 17.31 -28.35
N PRO A 23 9.88 18.42 -28.68
CA PRO A 23 10.62 19.23 -27.71
C PRO A 23 9.73 19.95 -26.69
N PHE A 24 8.48 20.23 -27.05
CA PHE A 24 7.52 20.97 -26.22
C PHE A 24 6.25 20.20 -25.90
N CYS A 25 6.09 18.98 -26.43
CA CYS A 25 5.07 18.09 -25.90
C CYS A 25 5.70 17.40 -24.69
N PRO A 26 5.16 17.58 -23.48
CA PRO A 26 5.56 16.73 -22.38
C PRO A 26 5.38 15.27 -22.81
N PRO A 27 6.30 14.36 -22.46
CA PRO A 27 6.15 12.95 -22.81
C PRO A 27 4.76 12.49 -22.41
N SER A 28 4.06 11.81 -23.33
CA SER A 28 2.75 11.22 -23.04
C SER A 28 2.95 10.23 -21.90
N SER A 29 2.60 10.63 -20.68
CA SER A 29 2.56 9.72 -19.54
C SER A 29 1.38 8.79 -19.77
N GLU A 30 1.62 7.62 -20.35
CA GLU A 30 0.68 6.52 -20.19
C GLU A 30 0.48 6.31 -18.68
N PRO A 31 -0.77 6.07 -18.22
CA PRO A 31 -0.99 5.76 -16.83
C PRO A 31 -0.16 4.51 -16.47
N PRO A 32 0.58 4.53 -15.35
CA PRO A 32 1.39 3.39 -14.97
C PRO A 32 0.51 2.14 -14.86
N ARG A 33 1.01 1.00 -15.35
CA ARG A 33 0.31 -0.28 -15.19
C ARG A 33 0.09 -0.53 -13.71
N THR A 34 -1.14 -0.86 -13.32
CA THR A 34 -1.49 -1.17 -11.93
C THR A 34 -1.77 -2.65 -11.74
N VAL A 35 -1.65 -3.12 -10.50
CA VAL A 35 -2.06 -4.45 -10.09
C VAL A 35 -2.86 -4.39 -8.79
N PRO A 36 -3.78 -5.34 -8.51
CA PRO A 36 -4.59 -5.30 -7.30
C PRO A 36 -3.77 -5.33 -5.99
N ALA A 37 -4.18 -4.53 -5.02
CA ALA A 37 -3.67 -4.56 -3.65
C ALA A 37 -4.29 -5.68 -2.82
N GLY A 38 -5.42 -6.26 -3.25
CA GLY A 38 -6.15 -7.27 -2.49
C GLY A 38 -7.26 -6.69 -1.59
N ILE A 39 -7.53 -5.39 -1.74
CA ILE A 39 -8.61 -4.69 -1.03
C ILE A 39 -9.56 -4.17 -2.11
N PRO A 40 -10.68 -4.86 -2.36
CA PRO A 40 -11.55 -4.58 -3.51
C PRO A 40 -12.00 -3.11 -3.59
N VAL A 41 -12.31 -2.50 -2.45
CA VAL A 41 -12.74 -1.09 -2.40
C VAL A 41 -11.61 -0.15 -2.81
N LEU A 42 -10.37 -0.40 -2.36
CA LEU A 42 -9.23 0.41 -2.77
C LEU A 42 -8.90 0.19 -4.26
N ASP A 43 -8.92 -1.07 -4.70
CA ASP A 43 -8.60 -1.44 -6.07
C ASP A 43 -9.57 -0.79 -7.06
N ALA A 44 -10.86 -0.72 -6.71
CA ALA A 44 -11.87 -0.01 -7.49
C ALA A 44 -11.61 1.50 -7.60
N VAL A 45 -11.15 2.15 -6.53
CA VAL A 45 -10.94 3.62 -6.50
C VAL A 45 -9.59 4.03 -7.10
N THR A 46 -8.55 3.21 -6.93
CA THR A 46 -7.18 3.55 -7.34
C THR A 46 -6.77 2.90 -8.65
N GLY A 47 -7.45 1.83 -9.06
CA GLY A 47 -6.99 0.90 -10.09
C GLY A 47 -5.95 -0.11 -9.58
N GLY A 48 -5.60 -0.05 -8.28
CA GLY A 48 -4.57 -0.88 -7.64
C GLY A 48 -3.22 -0.16 -7.46
N LEU A 49 -2.19 -0.95 -7.16
CA LEU A 49 -0.82 -0.49 -6.92
C LEU A 49 -0.07 -0.26 -8.25
N PRO A 50 0.54 0.92 -8.47
CA PRO A 50 1.32 1.20 -9.68
C PRO A 50 2.63 0.41 -9.71
N ARG A 51 2.87 -0.30 -10.81
CA ARG A 51 4.16 -0.91 -11.17
C ARG A 51 5.16 0.17 -11.56
N GLY A 52 6.43 -0.06 -11.26
CA GLY A 52 7.50 0.87 -11.57
C GLY A 52 7.36 2.20 -10.82
N GLY A 53 6.73 2.15 -9.64
CA GLY A 53 6.33 3.33 -8.88
C GLY A 53 6.45 3.11 -7.38
N LEU A 54 6.62 4.23 -6.68
CA LEU A 54 6.57 4.28 -5.21
C LEU A 54 5.13 4.53 -4.77
N THR A 55 4.62 3.63 -3.94
CA THR A 55 3.37 3.79 -3.19
C THR A 55 3.70 4.08 -1.74
N GLU A 56 3.18 5.20 -1.23
CA GLU A 56 3.33 5.60 0.17
C GLU A 56 2.01 5.40 0.91
N ILE A 57 2.05 4.71 2.03
CA ILE A 57 0.91 4.54 2.94
C ILE A 57 1.32 5.06 4.31
N TYR A 58 0.61 6.08 4.77
CA TYR A 58 0.92 6.69 6.05
C TYR A 58 -0.29 6.82 6.95
N GLY A 59 -0.06 6.91 8.25
CA GLY A 59 -1.11 7.07 9.24
C GLY A 59 -0.64 6.69 10.66
N PRO A 60 -1.40 7.03 11.71
CA PRO A 60 -1.03 6.71 13.08
C PRO A 60 -0.88 5.20 13.29
N SER A 61 -0.17 4.79 14.33
CA SER A 61 -0.12 3.38 14.73
C SER A 61 -1.53 2.79 14.85
N PHE A 62 -1.67 1.51 14.50
CA PHE A 62 -2.96 0.80 14.45
C PHE A 62 -3.96 1.25 13.38
N SER A 63 -3.60 2.11 12.43
CA SER A 63 -4.49 2.50 11.32
C SER A 63 -4.73 1.42 10.25
N GLY A 64 -4.33 0.16 10.48
CA GLY A 64 -4.49 -0.92 9.50
C GLY A 64 -3.40 -1.01 8.42
N LYS A 65 -2.31 -0.25 8.55
CA LYS A 65 -1.13 -0.31 7.65
C LYS A 65 -0.57 -1.72 7.48
N THR A 66 -0.36 -2.44 8.57
CA THR A 66 0.18 -3.81 8.54
C THR A 66 -0.79 -4.77 7.85
N SER A 67 -2.09 -4.64 8.10
CA SER A 67 -3.13 -5.43 7.41
C SER A 67 -3.16 -5.14 5.91
N PHE A 68 -2.97 -3.88 5.53
CA PHE A 68 -2.80 -3.49 4.13
C PHE A 68 -1.58 -4.19 3.51
N LEU A 69 -0.43 -4.10 4.17
CA LEU A 69 0.81 -4.73 3.72
C LEU A 69 0.62 -6.24 3.53
N GLN A 70 -0.01 -6.92 4.48
CA GLN A 70 -0.29 -8.36 4.42
C GLN A 70 -1.22 -8.70 3.24
N SER A 71 -2.30 -7.95 3.04
CA SER A 71 -3.20 -8.14 1.89
C SER A 71 -2.47 -7.96 0.54
N ALA A 72 -1.63 -6.93 0.43
CA ALA A 72 -0.81 -6.70 -0.76
C ALA A 72 0.19 -7.85 -0.97
N LEU A 73 0.90 -8.27 0.07
CA LEU A 73 1.83 -9.40 0.00
C LEU A 73 1.13 -10.70 -0.37
N ALA A 74 -0.03 -11.00 0.21
CA ALA A 74 -0.82 -12.19 -0.10
C ALA A 74 -1.22 -12.20 -1.58
N THR A 75 -1.76 -11.08 -2.07
CA THR A 75 -2.19 -10.95 -3.46
C THR A 75 -1.03 -11.08 -4.45
N ARG A 76 0.12 -10.47 -4.16
CA ARG A 76 1.30 -10.53 -5.03
C ARG A 76 1.96 -11.91 -5.03
N THR A 77 2.13 -12.51 -3.84
CA THR A 77 2.74 -13.85 -3.73
C THR A 77 1.83 -14.95 -4.30
N ALA A 78 0.50 -14.81 -4.18
CA ALA A 78 -0.48 -15.67 -4.85
C ALA A 78 -0.42 -15.54 -6.39
N SER A 79 -0.10 -14.34 -6.90
CA SER A 79 0.18 -14.10 -8.33
C SER A 79 1.53 -14.65 -8.79
N SER A 80 2.12 -15.55 -8.01
CA SER A 80 3.41 -16.17 -8.23
C SER A 80 4.63 -15.24 -8.24
N GLU A 81 4.51 -14.04 -7.67
CA GLU A 81 5.62 -13.09 -7.59
C GLU A 81 6.47 -13.33 -6.34
N VAL A 82 7.78 -13.11 -6.47
CA VAL A 82 8.68 -13.01 -5.31
C VAL A 82 8.60 -11.59 -4.76
N CYS A 83 8.36 -11.48 -3.46
CA CYS A 83 8.28 -10.21 -2.75
C CYS A 83 9.43 -10.08 -1.75
N ALA A 84 9.82 -8.85 -1.44
CA ALA A 84 10.75 -8.55 -0.36
C ALA A 84 10.07 -7.65 0.68
N LEU A 85 10.29 -7.92 1.96
CA LEU A 85 9.88 -7.10 3.08
C LEU A 85 11.11 -6.66 3.86
N ILE A 86 11.35 -5.35 3.88
CA ILE A 86 12.35 -4.69 4.70
C ILE A 86 11.65 -4.23 5.96
N ASP A 87 11.91 -4.93 7.05
CA ASP A 87 11.33 -4.68 8.35
C ASP A 87 12.32 -3.85 9.19
N ALA A 88 12.00 -2.59 9.42
CA ALA A 88 12.89 -1.66 10.11
C ALA A 88 12.90 -1.81 11.64
N HIS A 89 11.96 -2.57 12.23
CA HIS A 89 11.83 -2.67 13.68
C HIS A 89 11.66 -4.12 14.18
N ASP A 90 11.78 -5.12 13.30
CA ASP A 90 11.57 -6.55 13.62
C ASP A 90 10.18 -6.79 14.25
N SER A 91 9.16 -6.11 13.70
CA SER A 91 7.76 -6.20 14.15
C SER A 91 6.89 -7.05 13.24
N PHE A 92 7.44 -7.57 12.13
CA PHE A 92 6.73 -8.48 11.25
C PHE A 92 6.44 -9.82 11.96
N ASP A 93 5.16 -10.22 11.97
CA ASP A 93 4.70 -11.52 12.44
C ASP A 93 4.48 -12.48 11.26
N PRO A 94 5.35 -13.49 11.05
CA PRO A 94 5.19 -14.45 9.97
C PRO A 94 3.95 -15.33 10.10
N ALA A 95 3.55 -15.69 11.33
CA ALA A 95 2.41 -16.58 11.55
C ALA A 95 1.09 -15.87 11.19
N GLY A 96 0.96 -14.60 11.62
CA GLY A 96 -0.14 -13.74 11.21
C GLY A 96 -0.17 -13.49 9.70
N ALA A 97 0.99 -13.29 9.07
CA ALA A 97 1.08 -13.10 7.62
C ALA A 97 0.68 -14.36 6.83
N GLU A 98 1.12 -15.54 7.25
CA GLU A 98 0.70 -16.82 6.65
C GLU A 98 -0.81 -17.03 6.78
N SER A 99 -1.36 -16.73 7.97
CA SER A 99 -2.80 -16.79 8.23
C SER A 99 -3.60 -15.80 7.36
N ALA A 100 -2.98 -14.67 6.97
CA ALA A 100 -3.53 -13.71 6.03
C ALA A 100 -3.37 -14.11 4.55
N GLY A 101 -2.82 -15.30 4.26
CA GLY A 101 -2.64 -15.84 2.91
C GLY A 101 -1.32 -15.46 2.23
N VAL A 102 -0.35 -14.92 2.96
CA VAL A 102 0.98 -14.62 2.41
C VAL A 102 1.77 -15.92 2.22
N ALA A 103 2.18 -16.21 0.98
CA ALA A 103 3.03 -17.37 0.72
C ALA A 103 4.48 -17.07 1.13
N LEU A 104 4.83 -17.37 2.39
CA LEU A 104 6.13 -17.06 3.01
C LEU A 104 7.33 -17.60 2.22
N ARG A 105 7.18 -18.72 1.51
CA ARG A 105 8.23 -19.28 0.63
C ARG A 105 8.67 -18.33 -0.49
N ARG A 106 7.84 -17.35 -0.85
CA ARG A 106 8.11 -16.34 -1.89
C ARG A 106 8.39 -14.95 -1.28
N LEU A 107 8.58 -14.87 0.04
CA LEU A 107 8.84 -13.63 0.75
C LEU A 107 10.28 -13.62 1.28
N LEU A 108 11.11 -12.72 0.73
CA LEU A 108 12.39 -12.37 1.32
C LEU A 108 12.15 -11.39 2.47
N TRP A 109 12.40 -11.82 3.70
CA TRP A 109 12.30 -10.96 4.87
C TRP A 109 13.68 -10.49 5.33
N ILE A 110 13.88 -9.17 5.38
CA ILE A 110 15.12 -8.54 5.80
C ILE A 110 14.86 -7.74 7.06
N ARG A 111 15.41 -8.21 8.18
CA ARG A 111 15.35 -7.51 9.47
C ARG A 111 16.45 -6.46 9.53
N CYS A 112 16.04 -5.22 9.74
CA CYS A 112 16.96 -4.10 9.83
C CYS A 112 17.00 -3.54 11.26
N LYS A 113 18.19 -3.16 11.70
CA LYS A 113 18.40 -2.52 13.02
C LYS A 113 18.47 -1.00 12.94
N THR A 114 18.66 -0.45 11.74
CA THR A 114 18.81 0.99 11.48
C THR A 114 18.10 1.38 10.20
N LEU A 115 17.68 2.65 10.10
CA LEU A 115 17.09 3.19 8.88
C LEU A 115 18.08 3.14 7.71
N ASP A 116 19.35 3.49 7.92
CA ASP A 116 20.38 3.41 6.86
C ASP A 116 20.47 2.00 6.26
N HIS A 117 20.42 0.95 7.10
CA HIS A 117 20.41 -0.43 6.62
C HIS A 117 19.14 -0.76 5.83
N ALA A 118 17.98 -0.27 6.24
CA ALA A 118 16.72 -0.45 5.52
C ALA A 118 16.77 0.19 4.12
N PHE A 119 17.23 1.44 4.02
CA PHE A 119 17.37 2.14 2.74
C PHE A 119 18.41 1.50 1.82
N ARG A 120 19.57 1.08 2.35
CA ARG A 120 20.57 0.34 1.56
C ARG A 120 20.02 -0.98 1.05
N SER A 121 19.28 -1.71 1.88
CA SER A 121 18.66 -2.98 1.49
C SER A 121 17.69 -2.79 0.32
N VAL A 122 16.84 -1.75 0.39
CA VAL A 122 15.95 -1.40 -0.73
C VAL A 122 16.74 -1.01 -1.97
N ASP A 123 17.77 -0.17 -1.85
CA ASP A 123 18.62 0.20 -2.99
C ASP A 123 19.19 -1.07 -3.66
N VAL A 124 19.77 -2.01 -2.91
CA VAL A 124 20.33 -3.26 -3.45
C VAL A 124 19.25 -4.10 -4.15
N LEU A 125 18.08 -4.27 -3.54
CA LEU A 125 17.00 -5.09 -4.10
C LEU A 125 16.42 -4.50 -5.38
N LEU A 126 16.24 -3.17 -5.43
CA LEU A 126 15.72 -2.50 -6.62
C LEU A 126 16.70 -2.56 -7.79
N HIS A 127 18.01 -2.45 -7.54
CA HIS A 127 19.02 -2.62 -8.59
C HIS A 127 19.20 -4.09 -9.02
N GLY A 128 19.02 -5.03 -8.09
CA GLY A 128 19.06 -6.47 -8.38
C GLY A 128 17.88 -6.95 -9.22
N GLY A 129 16.72 -6.31 -9.09
CA GLY A 129 15.51 -6.67 -9.82
C GLY A 129 14.96 -8.04 -9.41
N GLY A 130 14.01 -8.57 -10.19
CA GLY A 130 13.42 -9.90 -9.96
C GLY A 130 12.31 -9.96 -8.89
N PHE A 131 12.07 -8.86 -8.17
CA PHE A 131 10.98 -8.76 -7.20
C PHE A 131 9.75 -8.11 -7.82
N GLY A 132 8.58 -8.72 -7.64
CA GLY A 132 7.31 -8.12 -8.01
C GLY A 132 6.95 -6.96 -7.08
N MET A 133 7.26 -7.09 -5.79
CA MET A 133 7.06 -6.03 -4.81
C MET A 133 8.21 -5.99 -3.81
N VAL A 134 8.66 -4.78 -3.48
CA VAL A 134 9.58 -4.50 -2.39
C VAL A 134 8.84 -3.59 -1.42
N ALA A 135 8.54 -4.09 -0.23
CA ALA A 135 7.87 -3.37 0.83
C ALA A 135 8.88 -2.95 1.89
N MET A 136 8.83 -1.69 2.32
CA MET A 136 9.60 -1.15 3.43
C MET A 136 8.62 -0.74 4.54
N ASP A 137 8.66 -1.44 5.66
CA ASP A 137 7.85 -1.11 6.83
C ASP A 137 8.61 -0.23 7.81
N LEU A 138 8.23 1.05 7.85
CA LEU A 138 8.71 2.05 8.80
C LEU A 138 7.62 2.46 9.80
N SER A 139 6.53 1.68 9.91
CA SER A 139 5.35 2.03 10.72
C SER A 139 5.68 2.21 12.20
N ASP A 140 6.62 1.43 12.72
CA ASP A 140 7.08 1.49 14.11
C ASP A 140 8.34 2.36 14.30
N ALA A 141 8.92 2.87 13.21
CA ALA A 141 10.04 3.80 13.30
C ALA A 141 9.55 5.15 13.86
N PRO A 142 10.28 5.78 14.81
CA PRO A 142 9.91 7.09 15.31
C PRO A 142 9.80 8.11 14.19
N ALA A 143 8.64 8.76 14.05
CA ALA A 143 8.35 9.69 12.96
C ALA A 143 9.43 10.79 12.81
N ARG A 144 10.00 11.26 13.92
CA ARG A 144 11.10 12.23 13.93
C ARG A 144 12.33 11.75 13.15
N LEU A 145 12.69 10.48 13.24
CA LEU A 145 13.84 9.92 12.53
C LEU A 145 13.55 9.77 11.04
N VAL A 146 12.34 9.33 10.69
CA VAL A 146 11.93 9.19 9.28
C VAL A 146 11.87 10.56 8.59
N ARG A 147 11.39 11.60 9.28
CA ARG A 147 11.38 12.99 8.77
C ARG A 147 12.77 13.55 8.47
N GLN A 148 13.81 13.04 9.15
CA GLN A 148 15.19 13.49 8.93
C GLN A 148 15.81 12.91 7.65
N ILE A 149 15.15 11.93 7.03
CA ILE A 149 15.62 11.34 5.77
C ILE A 149 15.56 12.42 4.68
N PRO A 150 16.69 12.72 4.02
CA PRO A 150 16.70 13.79 3.03
C PRO A 150 15.87 13.42 1.79
N LEU A 151 15.21 14.41 1.19
CA LEU A 151 14.34 14.23 0.02
C LEU A 151 15.03 13.58 -1.18
N ASN A 152 16.35 13.77 -1.33
CA ASN A 152 17.12 13.13 -2.40
C ASN A 152 17.09 11.59 -2.31
N THR A 153 16.92 11.01 -1.11
CA THR A 153 16.85 9.56 -0.90
C THR A 153 15.55 9.02 -1.49
N TRP A 154 14.42 9.66 -1.17
CA TRP A 154 13.12 9.34 -1.76
C TRP A 154 13.10 9.53 -3.28
N PHE A 155 13.75 10.58 -3.77
CA PHE A 155 13.89 10.83 -5.21
C PHE A 155 14.71 9.75 -5.90
N ARG A 156 15.83 9.31 -5.29
CA ARG A 156 16.65 8.20 -5.80
C ARG A 156 15.83 6.92 -5.87
N LEU A 157 15.16 6.53 -4.80
CA LEU A 157 14.30 5.34 -4.78
C LEU A 157 13.22 5.38 -5.87
N ARG A 158 12.54 6.53 -6.01
CA ARG A 158 11.57 6.73 -7.10
C ARG A 158 12.22 6.49 -8.46
N ARG A 159 13.38 7.08 -8.73
CA ARG A 159 14.08 6.93 -10.02
C ARG A 159 14.54 5.50 -10.27
N THR A 160 14.98 4.79 -9.24
CA THR A 160 15.45 3.41 -9.35
C THR A 160 14.29 2.45 -9.65
N VAL A 161 13.12 2.66 -9.03
CA VAL A 161 11.94 1.83 -9.34
C VAL A 161 11.26 2.23 -10.65
N GLU A 162 11.43 3.47 -11.12
CA GLU A 162 10.86 3.95 -12.39
C GLU A 162 11.29 3.06 -13.56
N ASN A 163 10.34 2.70 -14.43
CA ASN A 163 10.52 1.78 -15.57
C ASN A 163 10.81 0.31 -15.21
N THR A 164 10.74 -0.08 -13.94
CA THR A 164 10.78 -1.49 -13.53
C THR A 164 9.37 -2.08 -13.44
N SER A 165 9.25 -3.41 -13.39
CA SER A 165 7.99 -4.07 -13.02
C SER A 165 7.80 -4.19 -11.51
N THR A 166 8.70 -3.63 -10.70
CA THR A 166 8.65 -3.73 -9.25
C THR A 166 7.74 -2.66 -8.66
N ILE A 167 6.96 -3.01 -7.65
CA ILE A 167 6.21 -2.07 -6.83
C ILE A 167 7.08 -1.75 -5.60
N LEU A 168 7.35 -0.48 -5.35
CA LEU A 168 7.97 -0.05 -4.10
C LEU A 168 6.87 0.44 -3.15
N LEU A 169 6.57 -0.34 -2.11
CA LEU A 169 5.59 0.02 -1.09
C LEU A 169 6.30 0.53 0.16
N VAL A 170 5.92 1.69 0.68
CA VAL A 170 6.51 2.26 1.89
C VAL A 170 5.40 2.54 2.89
N LEU A 171 5.54 2.00 4.10
CA LEU A 171 4.64 2.28 5.21
C LEU A 171 5.33 3.18 6.23
N SER A 172 4.63 4.19 6.72
CA SER A 172 5.17 5.15 7.69
C SER A 172 4.08 5.73 8.58
N GLN A 173 4.47 6.44 9.64
CA GLN A 173 3.49 7.17 10.47
C GLN A 173 2.98 8.45 9.78
N GLU A 174 3.81 9.03 8.92
CA GLU A 174 3.55 10.32 8.25
C GLU A 174 4.01 10.29 6.80
N SER A 175 3.53 11.22 5.96
CA SER A 175 3.98 11.33 4.57
C SER A 175 5.37 12.01 4.50
N ASN A 176 6.34 11.24 4.02
CA ASN A 176 7.74 11.63 3.84
C ASN A 176 8.14 11.69 2.36
N ALA A 177 7.68 10.74 1.54
CA ALA A 177 8.02 10.67 0.11
C ALA A 177 7.27 11.72 -0.73
N LYS A 178 6.04 12.07 -0.33
CA LYS A 178 5.23 13.16 -0.91
C LYS A 178 5.14 13.07 -2.45
N THR A 179 5.71 14.04 -3.17
CA THR A 179 5.65 14.13 -4.64
C THR A 179 6.46 13.02 -5.35
N CYS A 180 7.32 12.32 -4.61
CA CYS A 180 8.05 11.17 -5.12
C CYS A 180 7.14 9.95 -5.31
N ALA A 181 6.03 9.88 -4.60
CA ALA A 181 5.08 8.79 -4.72
C ALA A 181 4.15 8.95 -5.94
N SER A 182 3.89 7.83 -6.60
CA SER A 182 2.87 7.69 -7.65
C SER A 182 1.48 7.51 -7.04
N LEU A 183 1.39 6.84 -5.88
CA LEU A 183 0.18 6.66 -5.10
C LEU A 183 0.47 7.01 -3.63
N VAL A 184 -0.36 7.86 -3.03
CA VAL A 184 -0.26 8.21 -1.60
C VAL A 184 -1.61 7.94 -0.96
N LEU A 185 -1.59 7.10 0.07
CA LEU A 185 -2.76 6.74 0.87
C LEU A 185 -2.53 7.17 2.32
N ARG A 186 -3.52 7.87 2.88
CA ARG A 186 -3.60 8.14 4.31
C ARG A 186 -4.55 7.15 4.92
N LEU A 187 -4.13 6.42 5.94
CA LEU A 187 -4.99 5.56 6.74
C LEU A 187 -5.23 6.19 8.10
N GLU A 188 -6.47 6.19 8.56
CA GLU A 188 -6.83 6.61 9.91
C GLU A 188 -7.52 5.49 10.66
N LYS A 189 -7.31 5.49 11.97
CA LYS A 189 -8.00 4.59 12.88
C LYS A 189 -9.44 5.08 13.06
N GLU A 190 -10.40 4.22 12.79
CA GLU A 190 -11.79 4.43 13.21
C GLU A 190 -12.04 3.76 14.57
N ALA A 191 -13.14 4.12 15.24
CA ALA A 191 -13.45 3.61 16.57
C ALA A 191 -13.51 2.08 16.57
N ALA A 192 -12.87 1.46 17.57
CA ALA A 192 -12.98 0.04 17.82
C ALA A 192 -14.39 -0.25 18.37
N ALA A 193 -15.07 -1.25 17.80
CA ALA A 193 -16.33 -1.73 18.33
C ALA A 193 -16.05 -2.75 19.44
N TRP A 194 -16.67 -2.58 20.59
CA TRP A 194 -16.51 -3.46 21.74
C TRP A 194 -17.88 -3.99 22.17
N SER A 195 -18.04 -5.30 22.25
CA SER A 195 -19.21 -5.91 22.90
C SER A 195 -18.93 -6.07 24.38
N LEU A 196 -19.93 -5.71 25.18
CA LEU A 196 -20.02 -6.12 26.56
C LEU A 196 -20.81 -7.43 26.58
N GLU A 197 -20.13 -8.58 26.65
CA GLU A 197 -20.81 -9.80 27.07
C GLU A 197 -20.91 -9.79 28.60
N GLU A 198 -22.09 -9.48 29.13
CA GLU A 198 -22.42 -9.82 30.51
C GLU A 198 -22.41 -11.34 30.64
N ARG A 199 -21.29 -11.90 31.10
CA ARG A 199 -21.29 -13.30 31.53
C ARG A 199 -22.22 -13.41 32.74
N SER A 200 -23.34 -14.11 32.59
CA SER A 200 -24.20 -14.53 33.71
C SER A 200 -23.46 -15.58 34.56
N LEU A 201 -22.56 -15.12 35.43
CA LEU A 201 -21.84 -15.96 36.38
C LEU A 201 -22.55 -15.94 37.75
N PRO A 202 -22.61 -17.09 38.45
CA PRO A 202 -23.39 -17.25 39.68
C PRO A 202 -22.69 -16.71 40.96
N SER A 203 -21.94 -15.60 40.91
CA SER A 203 -21.32 -15.06 42.13
C SER A 203 -21.04 -13.56 42.09
N PRO A 204 -21.25 -12.82 43.20
CA PRO A 204 -21.02 -11.37 43.29
C PRO A 204 -19.53 -11.10 43.58
N ALA A 205 -18.66 -11.47 42.66
CA ALA A 205 -17.26 -11.03 42.70
C ALA A 205 -17.10 -9.83 41.76
N LEU A 206 -16.62 -8.71 42.31
CA LEU A 206 -16.28 -7.48 41.61
C LEU A 206 -15.31 -7.77 40.44
N HIS A 207 -15.84 -7.96 39.24
CA HIS A 207 -15.04 -7.99 38.02
C HIS A 207 -15.46 -6.84 37.12
N THR A 208 -14.49 -6.07 36.65
CA THR A 208 -14.67 -5.15 35.53
C THR A 208 -15.26 -5.95 34.37
N PRO A 209 -16.36 -5.50 33.73
CA PRO A 209 -16.95 -6.27 32.65
C PRO A 209 -15.91 -6.48 31.55
N ALA A 210 -15.69 -7.74 31.17
CA ALA A 210 -14.76 -8.07 30.11
C ALA A 210 -15.39 -7.70 28.76
N CYS A 211 -14.87 -6.64 28.13
CA CYS A 211 -15.30 -6.26 26.79
C CYS A 211 -14.56 -7.10 25.74
N LEU A 212 -15.27 -7.71 24.80
CA LEU A 212 -14.69 -8.36 23.63
C LEU A 212 -14.60 -7.36 22.47
N LEU A 213 -13.52 -7.46 21.69
CA LEU A 213 -13.37 -6.63 20.49
C LEU A 213 -14.26 -7.23 19.37
N ASP A 214 -15.30 -6.49 18.96
CA ASP A 214 -16.23 -6.91 17.92
C ASP A 214 -15.74 -6.65 16.50
N GLY A 215 -14.82 -5.70 16.36
CA GLY A 215 -14.26 -5.31 15.09
C GLY A 215 -13.46 -4.02 15.16
N TRP A 216 -12.72 -3.78 14.08
CA TRP A 216 -11.89 -2.60 13.92
C TRP A 216 -12.09 -2.05 12.51
N ALA A 217 -12.64 -0.85 12.41
CA ALA A 217 -12.74 -0.15 11.14
C ALA A 217 -11.54 0.79 10.94
N SER A 218 -11.16 1.02 9.69
CA SER A 218 -10.16 2.00 9.33
C SER A 218 -10.63 2.78 8.11
N THR A 219 -10.30 4.05 8.05
CA THR A 219 -10.64 4.88 6.89
C THR A 219 -9.39 5.12 6.08
N GLY A 220 -9.50 5.06 4.76
CA GLY A 220 -8.43 5.40 3.84
C GLY A 220 -8.77 6.64 3.01
N GLU A 221 -7.82 7.51 2.77
CA GLU A 221 -7.97 8.65 1.88
C GLU A 221 -6.88 8.60 0.80
N VAL A 222 -7.28 8.74 -0.46
CA VAL A 222 -6.36 8.79 -1.59
C VAL A 222 -5.89 10.23 -1.77
N ILE A 223 -4.74 10.55 -1.19
CA ILE A 223 -4.15 11.90 -1.26
C ILE A 223 -3.60 12.19 -2.66
N ARG A 224 -3.08 11.15 -3.35
CA ARG A 224 -2.47 11.28 -4.68
C ARG A 224 -2.57 9.97 -5.44
N SER A 225 -2.91 10.01 -6.72
CA SER A 225 -2.77 8.87 -7.64
C SER A 225 -2.42 9.35 -9.06
N ARG A 226 -1.30 8.86 -9.59
CA ARG A 226 -0.91 9.05 -11.01
C ARG A 226 -1.54 8.03 -11.95
N ALA A 227 -2.04 6.92 -11.41
CA ALA A 227 -2.63 5.82 -12.16
C ALA A 227 -4.14 6.01 -12.42
N ARG A 228 -4.76 7.04 -11.83
CA ARG A 228 -6.20 7.25 -11.92
C ARG A 228 -6.66 7.25 -13.39
N PRO A 229 -7.58 6.36 -13.79
CA PRO A 229 -8.23 6.47 -15.08
C PRO A 229 -9.02 7.80 -15.13
N LYS A 230 -8.80 8.59 -16.18
CA LYS A 230 -9.44 9.92 -16.34
C LYS A 230 -10.96 9.85 -16.49
N ASN A 231 -11.51 8.66 -16.80
CA ASN A 231 -12.93 8.43 -17.03
C ASN A 231 -13.38 7.17 -16.27
N LEU A 232 -13.70 7.29 -14.97
CA LEU A 232 -14.56 6.31 -14.31
C LEU A 232 -15.93 6.96 -14.09
N HIS A 233 -16.76 6.94 -15.14
CA HIS A 233 -18.19 7.05 -14.99
C HIS A 233 -18.71 5.66 -14.60
N PHE A 234 -19.26 5.57 -13.38
CA PHE A 234 -20.01 4.44 -12.77
C PHE A 234 -19.23 3.21 -12.30
N LEU A 235 -19.34 2.90 -11.00
CA LEU A 235 -20.42 2.10 -10.42
C LEU A 235 -20.78 2.71 -9.06
N SER A 236 -22.06 2.95 -8.81
CA SER A 236 -22.58 3.28 -7.48
C SER A 236 -22.41 2.04 -6.59
N HIS A 237 -21.21 1.87 -6.05
CA HIS A 237 -20.95 0.89 -5.01
C HIS A 237 -21.48 1.50 -3.70
N PRO A 238 -22.36 0.81 -2.96
CA PRO A 238 -23.07 1.40 -1.81
C PRO A 238 -22.16 1.84 -0.66
N ALA A 239 -20.87 1.47 -0.70
CA ALA A 239 -19.86 1.84 0.29
C ALA A 239 -18.95 3.02 -0.12
N ILE A 240 -19.13 3.63 -1.31
CA ILE A 240 -18.30 4.75 -1.76
C ILE A 240 -19.07 6.07 -1.52
N PRO A 241 -18.64 6.92 -0.57
CA PRO A 241 -19.28 8.21 -0.33
C PRO A 241 -19.03 9.19 -1.49
N GLU A 242 -19.87 10.22 -1.62
CA GLU A 242 -19.84 11.22 -2.70
C GLU A 242 -18.51 12.01 -2.81
N SER A 243 -17.66 11.94 -1.78
CA SER A 243 -16.27 12.40 -1.83
C SER A 243 -15.39 11.36 -2.54
N LYS A 244 -15.03 11.65 -3.80
CA LYS A 244 -14.21 10.78 -4.67
C LYS A 244 -12.84 10.38 -4.11
N ASP A 245 -12.39 11.00 -3.01
CA ASP A 245 -11.05 10.83 -2.44
C ASP A 245 -11.03 10.10 -1.09
N LEU A 246 -12.18 9.97 -0.40
CA LEU A 246 -12.27 9.27 0.88
C LEU A 246 -12.86 7.87 0.69
N VAL A 247 -12.04 6.84 0.91
CA VAL A 247 -12.38 5.42 0.78
C VAL A 247 -12.45 4.78 2.16
N ARG A 248 -13.66 4.53 2.67
CA ARG A 248 -13.82 3.76 3.90
C ARG A 248 -13.74 2.27 3.58
N PHE A 249 -12.92 1.53 4.33
CA PHE A 249 -12.86 0.08 4.18
C PHE A 249 -12.67 -0.58 5.55
N ASP A 250 -13.51 -1.57 5.84
CA ASP A 250 -13.49 -2.25 7.12
C ASP A 250 -12.45 -3.38 7.09
N LEU A 251 -11.42 -3.29 7.93
CA LEU A 251 -10.40 -4.33 8.09
C LEU A 251 -10.84 -5.29 9.19
N ARG A 252 -11.98 -5.98 9.00
CA ARG A 252 -12.44 -6.97 9.98
C ARG A 252 -11.49 -8.16 10.01
N MET A 253 -10.84 -8.36 11.14
CA MET A 253 -10.11 -9.59 11.52
C MET A 253 -11.03 -10.84 11.66
N LYS A 254 -12.25 -10.83 11.09
CA LYS A 254 -13.27 -11.88 11.29
C LYS A 254 -13.27 -13.01 10.25
N GLU A 255 -12.62 -12.85 9.10
CA GLU A 255 -12.69 -13.87 8.03
C GLU A 255 -11.69 -15.03 8.15
N ALA A 256 -10.86 -15.08 9.20
CA ALA A 256 -9.96 -16.22 9.42
C ALA A 256 -10.63 -17.45 10.07
N ARG A 257 -11.92 -17.40 10.46
CA ARG A 257 -12.59 -18.51 11.16
C ARG A 257 -13.70 -19.22 10.39
N SER A 258 -14.30 -18.62 9.36
CA SER A 258 -15.42 -19.24 8.64
C SER A 258 -15.02 -20.26 7.58
N LEU A 259 -13.73 -20.37 7.22
CA LEU A 259 -13.25 -21.34 6.23
C LEU A 259 -12.73 -22.67 6.81
N PHE A 260 -12.60 -22.79 8.14
CA PHE A 260 -12.16 -24.02 8.82
C PHE A 260 -13.30 -24.79 9.52
N SER A 261 -14.56 -24.42 9.27
CA SER A 261 -15.72 -25.04 9.94
C SER A 261 -16.60 -25.90 9.01
N GLU A 262 -16.32 -25.95 7.70
CA GLU A 262 -17.12 -26.71 6.73
C GLU A 262 -16.43 -27.95 6.12
N GLU A 263 -15.14 -28.19 6.38
CA GLU A 263 -14.42 -29.36 5.82
C GLU A 263 -14.26 -30.58 6.75
N GLU A 264 -14.79 -30.54 7.99
CA GLU A 264 -14.68 -31.67 8.95
C GLU A 264 -15.97 -32.49 9.14
N ARG A 265 -16.94 -32.35 8.23
CA ARG A 265 -18.12 -33.23 8.19
C ARG A 265 -18.36 -33.73 6.78
N ILE A 266 -17.60 -34.73 6.34
CA ILE A 266 -18.03 -35.82 5.44
C ILE A 266 -16.87 -36.84 5.37
N THR A 267 -17.22 -38.13 5.49
CA THR A 267 -16.40 -39.37 5.47
C THR A 267 -15.84 -39.88 6.81
N ASP A 268 -16.65 -40.68 7.50
CA ASP A 268 -16.18 -41.87 8.20
C ASP A 268 -16.95 -43.08 7.63
N PRO A 269 -16.30 -44.04 6.94
CA PRO A 269 -16.88 -45.33 6.60
C PRO A 269 -16.35 -46.39 7.56
N GLY A 270 -17.18 -46.82 8.50
CA GLY A 270 -16.91 -47.91 9.44
C GLY A 270 -18.19 -48.43 10.06
#